data_AF-A0A2E9R6N5-F1
#
_entry.id   AF-A0A2E9R6N5-F1
#
_cell.length_a   1.000
_cell.length_b   1.000
_cell.length_c   1.000
_cell.angle_alpha   90.00
_cell.angle_beta   90.00
_cell.angle_gamma   90.00
#
_symmetry.space_group_name_H-M   'P 1'
#
loop_
_entity.id
_entity.type
_entity.pdbx_description
1 polymer ?
#
loop_
_entity_poly.entity_id
_entity_poly.type
_entity_poly.pdbx_seq_one_letter_code
_entity_poly.pdbx_strand_id
1 'polypeptide(L)'
;MSKRNTSAELRTLLANTNHDDLWRRTFWDLLYYVDTSESPENIELWRRYCEEHKELIPSPLFSFGSLDELEEMSEYAPFISFGLDLSYTDCRDDELKYIIESPILKLTKFLDLRGNLLGHQSAELLANSLKLQHLEELQISDNPINEHGYELIANSPYLCDAIKKQYKS
;
A
#
# COMPACT_ATOMS: atom_id res chain seq x y z
N MET A 1 31.53 -15.52 14.99
CA MET A 1 30.53 -14.44 14.88
C MET A 1 29.21 -15.01 15.37
N SER A 2 28.58 -14.38 16.35
CA SER A 2 27.27 -14.83 16.87
C SER A 2 26.24 -14.70 15.76
N LYS A 3 25.49 -15.76 15.45
CA LYS A 3 24.33 -15.65 14.56
C LYS A 3 23.35 -14.66 15.19
N ARG A 4 22.94 -13.63 14.44
CA ARG A 4 21.93 -12.66 14.87
C ARG A 4 20.64 -13.44 15.17
N ASN A 5 20.11 -13.32 16.39
CA ASN A 5 18.85 -14.00 16.75
C ASN A 5 17.67 -13.12 16.33
N THR A 6 17.45 -13.10 15.03
CA THR A 6 16.41 -12.31 14.37
C THR A 6 15.04 -12.56 15.05
N SER A 7 14.73 -13.80 15.45
CA SER A 7 13.38 -14.16 15.96
C SER A 7 13.08 -13.50 17.30
N ALA A 8 14.09 -13.35 18.16
CA ALA A 8 13.95 -12.60 19.40
C ALA A 8 13.81 -11.09 19.13
N GLU A 9 14.53 -10.57 18.13
CA GLU A 9 14.44 -9.17 17.72
C GLU A 9 13.04 -8.82 17.21
N LEU A 10 12.44 -9.67 16.36
CA LEU A 10 11.08 -9.46 15.86
C LEU A 10 10.04 -9.42 16.98
N ARG A 11 10.07 -10.40 17.89
CA ARG A 11 9.13 -10.43 19.02
C ARG A 11 9.26 -9.18 19.88
N THR A 12 10.48 -8.72 20.08
CA THR A 12 10.75 -7.48 20.83
C THR A 12 10.23 -6.26 20.08
N LEU A 13 10.39 -6.23 18.75
CA LEU A 13 9.93 -5.13 17.91
C LEU A 13 8.40 -5.05 17.84
N LEU A 14 7.71 -6.17 17.64
CA LEU A 14 6.23 -6.20 17.62
C LEU A 14 5.61 -5.88 18.99
N ALA A 15 6.31 -6.14 20.08
CA ALA A 15 5.86 -5.75 21.42
C ALA A 15 6.01 -4.24 21.69
N ASN A 16 6.74 -3.51 20.86
CA ASN A 16 6.92 -2.06 20.98
C ASN A 16 5.79 -1.32 20.25
N THR A 17 5.05 -0.49 20.98
CA THR A 17 3.91 0.28 20.45
C THR A 17 4.29 1.60 19.79
N ASN A 18 5.56 2.01 19.84
CA ASN A 18 6.03 3.22 19.16
C ASN A 18 6.44 2.89 17.71
N HIS A 19 5.58 3.25 16.76
CA HIS A 19 5.75 2.96 15.34
C HIS A 19 6.33 4.14 14.56
N ASP A 20 7.50 4.61 14.99
CA ASP A 20 8.26 5.64 14.28
C ASP A 20 8.98 5.09 13.03
N ASP A 21 9.66 5.95 12.30
CA ASP A 21 10.40 5.57 11.09
C ASP A 21 11.49 4.53 11.37
N LEU A 22 12.07 4.55 12.58
CA LEU A 22 13.08 3.56 12.98
C LEU A 22 12.43 2.20 13.17
N TRP A 23 11.25 2.12 13.79
CA TRP A 23 10.49 0.87 13.88
C TRP A 23 10.23 0.30 12.49
N ARG A 24 9.72 1.13 11.57
CA ARG A 24 9.38 0.69 10.19
C ARG A 24 10.61 0.14 9.48
N ARG A 25 11.73 0.86 9.51
CA ARG A 25 13.00 0.43 8.92
C ARG A 25 13.55 -0.83 9.58
N THR A 26 13.47 -0.94 10.90
CA THR A 26 13.96 -2.14 11.61
C THR A 26 13.13 -3.35 11.26
N PHE A 27 11.80 -3.19 11.20
CA PHE A 27 10.88 -4.26 10.82
C PHE A 27 11.12 -4.67 9.37
N TRP A 28 11.33 -3.70 8.49
CA TRP A 28 11.71 -3.91 7.10
C TRP A 28 13.00 -4.70 6.95
N ASP A 29 14.05 -4.25 7.63
CA ASP A 29 15.34 -4.92 7.62
C ASP A 29 15.18 -6.35 8.12
N LEU A 30 14.41 -6.59 9.17
CA LEU A 30 14.18 -7.96 9.65
C LEU A 30 13.43 -8.82 8.61
N LEU A 31 12.41 -8.30 7.93
CA LEU A 31 11.73 -9.02 6.85
C LEU A 31 12.66 -9.32 5.67
N TYR A 32 13.46 -8.34 5.25
CA TYR A 32 14.34 -8.44 4.08
C TYR A 32 15.62 -9.26 4.36
N TYR A 33 16.24 -9.10 5.54
CA TYR A 33 17.46 -9.82 5.92
C TYR A 33 17.23 -11.30 6.25
N VAL A 34 16.03 -11.67 6.73
CA VAL A 34 15.68 -13.07 6.99
C VAL A 34 15.68 -13.88 5.68
N ASP A 35 15.33 -13.25 4.55
CA ASP A 35 15.32 -13.90 3.24
C ASP A 35 16.72 -14.27 2.69
N THR A 36 17.77 -13.54 3.10
CA THR A 36 19.11 -13.71 2.54
C THR A 36 20.06 -14.55 3.41
N SER A 37 19.66 -14.91 4.64
CA SER A 37 20.57 -15.52 5.63
C SER A 37 19.99 -16.66 6.48
N GLU A 38 18.67 -16.91 6.41
CA GLU A 38 17.98 -17.97 7.17
C GLU A 38 17.53 -19.13 6.26
N SER A 39 17.16 -20.27 6.86
CA SER A 39 16.59 -21.38 6.10
C SER A 39 15.13 -21.08 5.68
N PRO A 40 14.63 -21.68 4.59
CA PRO A 40 13.23 -21.50 4.15
C PRO A 40 12.19 -21.76 5.25
N GLU A 41 12.43 -22.74 6.12
CA GLU A 41 11.52 -23.07 7.23
C GLU A 41 11.46 -21.94 8.28
N ASN A 42 12.59 -21.28 8.53
CA ASN A 42 12.63 -20.12 9.42
C ASN A 42 11.90 -18.93 8.78
N ILE A 43 12.10 -18.67 7.49
CA ILE A 43 11.39 -17.61 6.76
C ILE A 43 9.86 -17.81 6.84
N GLU A 44 9.38 -19.04 6.67
CA GLU A 44 7.95 -19.35 6.74
C GLU A 44 7.38 -19.16 8.16
N LEU A 45 8.09 -19.63 9.20
CA LEU A 45 7.68 -19.43 10.58
C LEU A 45 7.55 -17.93 10.92
N TRP A 46 8.45 -17.13 10.37
CA TRP A 46 8.44 -15.69 10.50
C TRP A 46 7.26 -15.02 9.83
N ARG A 47 7.02 -15.33 8.56
CA ARG A 47 5.88 -14.80 7.81
C ARG A 47 4.59 -15.11 8.54
N ARG A 48 4.42 -16.35 8.98
CA ARG A 48 3.27 -16.77 9.78
C ARG A 48 3.14 -15.99 11.08
N TYR A 49 4.23 -15.82 11.83
CA TYR A 49 4.19 -15.06 13.07
C TYR A 49 3.80 -13.59 12.84
N CYS A 50 4.36 -12.94 11.82
CA CYS A 50 3.98 -11.58 11.44
C CYS A 50 2.51 -11.50 11.00
N GLU A 51 2.03 -12.48 10.23
CA GLU A 51 0.63 -12.54 9.80
C GLU A 51 -0.35 -12.71 10.97
N GLU A 52 0.01 -13.55 11.95
CA GLU A 52 -0.77 -13.77 13.19
C GLU A 52 -0.84 -12.51 14.07
N HIS A 53 0.08 -11.54 13.90
CA HIS A 53 0.19 -10.31 14.69
C HIS A 53 0.09 -9.04 13.83
N LYS A 54 -0.51 -9.13 12.64
CA LYS A 54 -0.52 -8.05 11.65
C LYS A 54 -1.21 -6.78 12.14
N GLU A 55 -2.10 -6.88 13.13
CA GLU A 55 -2.74 -5.75 13.81
C GLU A 55 -1.75 -4.87 14.60
N LEU A 56 -0.57 -5.40 14.93
CA LEU A 56 0.52 -4.65 15.56
C LEU A 56 1.38 -3.94 14.51
N ILE A 57 1.25 -4.26 13.22
CA ILE A 57 2.05 -3.69 12.15
C ILE A 57 1.36 -2.40 11.66
N PRO A 58 2.09 -1.28 11.52
CA PRO A 58 1.55 -0.06 10.92
C PRO A 58 0.98 -0.30 9.53
N SER A 59 -0.16 0.33 9.26
CA SER A 59 -0.84 0.27 7.97
C SER A 59 -1.07 1.70 7.45
N PRO A 60 -0.55 2.05 6.25
CA PRO A 60 0.41 1.28 5.47
C PRO A 60 1.79 1.20 6.15
N LEU A 61 2.62 0.20 5.82
CA LEU A 61 3.99 0.06 6.35
C LEU A 61 4.99 1.02 5.68
N PHE A 62 4.91 1.15 4.35
CA PHE A 62 5.66 2.11 3.53
C PHE A 62 4.84 2.49 2.31
N SER A 63 5.23 3.58 1.66
CA SER A 63 4.78 3.92 0.32
C SER A 63 5.89 3.64 -0.69
N PHE A 64 5.55 3.03 -1.81
CA PHE A 64 6.47 2.76 -2.92
C PHE A 64 6.22 3.71 -4.09
N GLY A 65 7.29 4.04 -4.84
CA GLY A 65 7.25 4.99 -5.95
C GLY A 65 6.89 4.36 -7.30
N SER A 66 6.68 3.04 -7.34
CA SER A 66 6.35 2.31 -8.56
C SER A 66 5.52 1.07 -8.25
N LEU A 67 4.76 0.63 -9.26
CA LEU A 67 3.97 -0.59 -9.18
C LEU A 67 4.88 -1.83 -9.07
N ASP A 68 5.98 -1.87 -9.81
CA ASP A 68 6.93 -2.99 -9.82
C ASP A 68 7.55 -3.22 -8.44
N GLU A 69 8.00 -2.15 -7.76
CA GLU A 69 8.52 -2.25 -6.39
C GLU A 69 7.45 -2.78 -5.43
N LEU A 70 6.22 -2.29 -5.53
CA LEU A 70 5.13 -2.73 -4.68
C LEU A 70 4.80 -4.22 -4.94
N GLU A 71 4.78 -4.66 -6.19
CA GLU A 71 4.54 -6.05 -6.58
C GLU A 71 5.61 -6.97 -6.01
N GLU A 72 6.90 -6.65 -6.22
CA GLU A 72 8.02 -7.40 -5.67
C GLU A 72 7.90 -7.52 -4.14
N MET A 73 7.62 -6.41 -3.46
CA MET A 73 7.55 -6.39 -2.00
C MET A 73 6.35 -7.15 -1.43
N SER A 74 5.28 -7.22 -2.19
CA SER A 74 4.11 -8.00 -1.82
C SER A 74 4.33 -9.51 -1.82
N GLU A 75 5.26 -10.00 -2.63
CA GLU A 75 5.64 -11.41 -2.63
C GLU A 75 6.31 -11.79 -1.31
N TYR A 76 7.05 -10.85 -0.70
CA TYR A 76 7.72 -11.04 0.59
C TYR A 76 6.78 -10.95 1.78
N ALA A 77 5.80 -10.05 1.72
CA ALA A 77 4.90 -9.80 2.84
C ALA A 77 3.44 -9.62 2.38
N PRO A 78 2.79 -10.70 1.88
CA PRO A 78 1.44 -10.62 1.30
C PRO A 78 0.32 -10.36 2.33
N PHE A 79 0.67 -10.27 3.61
CA PHE A 79 -0.21 -9.97 4.74
C PHE A 79 -0.09 -8.51 5.21
N ILE A 80 0.83 -7.73 4.64
CA ILE A 80 1.09 -6.33 4.99
C ILE A 80 0.39 -5.41 3.99
N SER A 81 -0.05 -4.27 4.50
CA SER A 81 -0.61 -3.19 3.70
C SER A 81 0.43 -2.10 3.39
N PHE A 82 0.36 -1.56 2.18
CA PHE A 82 1.32 -0.58 1.67
C PHE A 82 0.63 0.65 1.08
N GLY A 83 1.42 1.70 0.85
CA GLY A 83 1.07 2.85 0.06
C GLY A 83 1.69 2.74 -1.34
N LEU A 84 1.06 3.40 -2.29
CA LEU A 84 1.58 3.58 -3.64
C LEU A 84 1.55 5.08 -3.92
N ASP A 85 2.74 5.68 -4.05
CA ASP A 85 2.91 7.09 -4.39
C ASP A 85 3.35 7.20 -5.84
N LEU A 86 2.41 7.58 -6.70
CA LEU A 86 2.64 7.86 -8.11
C LEU A 86 2.38 9.34 -8.41
N SER A 87 2.51 10.21 -7.40
CA SER A 87 2.34 11.64 -7.60
C SER A 87 3.42 12.20 -8.53
N TYR A 88 3.03 13.10 -9.43
CA TYR A 88 3.92 13.76 -10.39
C TYR A 88 4.75 12.80 -11.25
N THR A 89 4.14 11.71 -11.73
CA THR A 89 4.77 10.70 -12.60
C THR A 89 4.36 10.83 -14.07
N ASP A 90 3.68 11.91 -14.44
CA ASP A 90 3.06 12.13 -15.75
C ASP A 90 2.02 11.06 -16.14
N CYS A 91 1.46 10.35 -15.14
CA CYS A 91 0.51 9.25 -15.35
C CYS A 91 -0.76 9.72 -16.10
N ARG A 92 -1.17 8.97 -17.11
CA ARG A 92 -2.34 9.25 -17.97
C ARG A 92 -3.46 8.23 -17.78
N ASP A 93 -4.63 8.53 -18.35
CA ASP A 93 -5.82 7.68 -18.27
C ASP A 93 -5.57 6.23 -18.72
N ASP A 94 -4.77 6.01 -19.77
CA ASP A 94 -4.41 4.70 -20.27
C ASP A 94 -3.44 3.94 -19.36
N GLU A 95 -2.48 4.63 -18.76
CA GLU A 95 -1.53 4.07 -17.78
C GLU A 95 -2.22 3.71 -16.47
N LEU A 96 -3.13 4.58 -15.98
CA LEU A 96 -3.88 4.36 -14.75
C LEU A 96 -4.69 3.06 -14.85
N LYS A 97 -5.24 2.75 -16.03
CA LYS A 97 -5.97 1.49 -16.23
C LYS A 97 -5.13 0.27 -15.83
N TYR A 98 -3.86 0.21 -16.22
CA TYR A 98 -2.97 -0.89 -15.86
C TYR A 98 -2.73 -0.96 -14.36
N ILE A 99 -2.52 0.19 -13.71
CA ILE A 99 -2.35 0.28 -12.26
C ILE A 99 -3.60 -0.24 -11.54
N ILE A 100 -4.79 0.22 -11.93
CA ILE A 100 -6.07 -0.12 -11.31
C ILE A 100 -6.46 -1.59 -11.51
N GLU A 101 -6.00 -2.22 -12.61
CA GLU A 101 -6.21 -3.63 -12.88
C GLU A 101 -5.24 -4.54 -12.10
N SER A 102 -4.14 -3.99 -11.56
CA SER A 102 -3.17 -4.80 -10.82
C SER A 102 -3.80 -5.43 -9.56
N PRO A 103 -3.62 -6.74 -9.35
CA PRO A 103 -4.15 -7.42 -8.17
C PRO A 103 -3.52 -6.92 -6.88
N ILE A 104 -2.39 -6.21 -6.93
CA ILE A 104 -1.69 -5.76 -5.72
C ILE A 104 -2.41 -4.65 -4.98
N LEU A 105 -3.30 -3.91 -5.66
CA LEU A 105 -4.08 -2.84 -5.03
C LEU A 105 -4.97 -3.33 -3.88
N LYS A 106 -5.22 -4.64 -3.77
CA LYS A 106 -5.90 -5.23 -2.60
C LYS A 106 -5.12 -5.04 -1.29
N LEU A 107 -3.81 -4.86 -1.37
CA LEU A 107 -2.91 -4.59 -0.24
C LEU A 107 -2.58 -3.09 -0.12
N THR A 108 -3.12 -2.24 -0.99
CA THR A 108 -2.85 -0.81 -0.98
C THR A 108 -3.89 -0.07 -0.14
N LYS A 109 -3.40 0.70 0.84
CA LYS A 109 -4.22 1.51 1.76
C LYS A 109 -4.16 3.00 1.46
N PHE A 110 -3.06 3.43 0.87
CA PHE A 110 -2.83 4.80 0.44
C PHE A 110 -2.45 4.81 -1.04
N LEU A 111 -3.17 5.58 -1.85
CA LEU A 111 -2.87 5.77 -3.26
C LEU A 111 -2.75 7.27 -3.55
N ASP A 112 -1.55 7.70 -3.91
CA ASP A 112 -1.29 9.06 -4.34
C ASP A 112 -1.13 9.14 -5.85
N LEU A 113 -1.96 9.94 -6.48
CA LEU A 113 -1.99 10.19 -7.92
C LEU A 113 -1.99 11.70 -8.20
N ARG A 114 -1.58 12.54 -7.23
CA ARG A 114 -1.58 14.00 -7.39
C ARG A 114 -0.67 14.45 -8.51
N GLY A 115 -1.03 15.54 -9.19
CA GLY A 115 -0.14 16.19 -10.15
C GLY A 115 0.14 15.36 -11.41
N ASN A 116 -0.83 14.57 -11.85
CA ASN A 116 -0.75 13.74 -13.05
C ASN A 116 -1.67 14.31 -14.15
N LEU A 117 -1.93 13.53 -15.20
CA LEU A 117 -2.75 13.91 -16.36
C LEU A 117 -4.07 13.13 -16.40
N LEU A 118 -4.67 12.92 -15.22
CA LEU A 118 -5.88 12.12 -15.07
C LEU A 118 -7.15 12.94 -15.38
N GLY A 119 -7.96 12.44 -16.31
CA GLY A 119 -9.20 13.06 -16.74
C GLY A 119 -10.45 12.33 -16.26
N HIS A 120 -11.55 12.55 -16.99
CA HIS A 120 -12.84 11.91 -16.71
C HIS A 120 -12.77 10.37 -16.74
N GLN A 121 -12.01 9.77 -17.67
CA GLN A 121 -11.92 8.31 -17.77
C GLN A 121 -11.26 7.72 -16.54
N SER A 122 -10.20 8.35 -16.03
CA SER A 122 -9.58 7.97 -14.77
C SER A 122 -10.54 8.06 -13.59
N ALA A 123 -11.33 9.14 -13.50
CA ALA A 123 -12.32 9.27 -12.44
C ALA A 123 -13.37 8.14 -12.46
N GLU A 124 -13.83 7.75 -13.64
CA GLU A 124 -14.74 6.61 -13.82
C GLU A 124 -14.09 5.27 -13.41
N LEU A 125 -12.83 5.04 -13.79
CA LEU A 125 -12.06 3.85 -13.39
C LEU A 125 -11.87 3.77 -11.87
N LEU A 126 -11.44 4.87 -11.24
CA LEU A 126 -11.27 4.98 -9.79
C LEU A 126 -12.58 4.73 -9.06
N ALA A 127 -13.68 5.32 -9.53
CA ALA A 127 -14.99 5.17 -8.90
C ALA A 127 -15.54 3.75 -8.98
N ASN A 128 -15.25 3.01 -10.06
CA ASN A 128 -15.87 1.70 -10.33
C ASN A 128 -14.93 0.50 -10.09
N SER A 129 -13.74 0.71 -9.50
CA SER A 129 -12.81 -0.39 -9.24
C SER A 129 -13.06 -1.09 -7.90
N LEU A 130 -13.50 -2.35 -7.97
CA LEU A 130 -13.56 -3.24 -6.80
C LEU A 130 -12.18 -3.47 -6.16
N LYS A 131 -11.09 -3.29 -6.91
CA LYS A 131 -9.72 -3.44 -6.39
C LYS A 131 -9.38 -2.41 -5.32
N LEU A 132 -10.02 -1.24 -5.36
CA LEU A 132 -9.83 -0.16 -4.40
C LEU A 132 -10.71 -0.29 -3.13
N GLN A 133 -11.45 -1.39 -2.96
CA GLN A 133 -12.36 -1.55 -1.81
C GLN A 133 -11.66 -1.51 -0.43
N HIS A 134 -10.34 -1.75 -0.40
CA HIS A 134 -9.55 -1.72 0.82
C HIS A 134 -8.85 -0.37 1.05
N LEU A 135 -8.91 0.54 0.07
CA LEU A 135 -8.24 1.83 0.09
C LEU A 135 -8.83 2.72 1.18
N GLU A 136 -7.96 3.32 1.97
CA GLU A 136 -8.32 4.18 3.11
C GLU A 136 -8.09 5.65 2.78
N GLU A 137 -7.12 5.94 1.92
CA GLU A 137 -6.81 7.29 1.46
C GLU A 137 -6.47 7.31 -0.03
N LEU A 138 -7.05 8.29 -0.73
CA LEU A 138 -6.86 8.54 -2.15
C LEU A 138 -6.57 10.03 -2.34
N GLN A 139 -5.47 10.35 -3.02
CA GLN A 139 -5.10 11.72 -3.36
C GLN A 139 -5.05 11.88 -4.89
N ILE A 140 -5.90 12.74 -5.45
CA ILE A 140 -6.00 13.00 -6.90
C ILE A 140 -6.00 14.48 -7.25
N SER A 141 -5.62 15.35 -6.31
CA SER A 141 -5.51 16.79 -6.57
C SER A 141 -4.54 17.09 -7.72
N ASP A 142 -4.64 18.29 -8.28
CA ASP A 142 -3.72 18.74 -9.35
C ASP A 142 -3.77 17.85 -10.61
N ASN A 143 -4.95 17.27 -10.88
CA ASN A 143 -5.27 16.57 -12.12
C ASN A 143 -6.38 17.30 -12.89
N PRO A 144 -6.47 17.15 -14.23
CA PRO A 144 -7.55 17.71 -15.05
C PRO A 144 -8.90 16.96 -14.91
N ILE A 145 -9.28 16.58 -13.68
CA ILE A 145 -10.58 15.99 -13.35
C ILE A 145 -11.61 17.11 -13.18
N ASN A 146 -12.73 17.00 -13.89
CA ASN A 146 -13.83 17.96 -13.79
C ASN A 146 -14.77 17.63 -12.60
N GLU A 147 -15.71 18.53 -12.32
CA GLU A 147 -16.70 18.37 -11.23
C GLU A 147 -17.44 17.03 -11.31
N HIS A 148 -17.87 16.62 -12.50
CA HIS A 148 -18.55 15.34 -12.71
C HIS A 148 -17.66 14.14 -12.36
N GLY A 149 -16.36 14.19 -12.65
CA GLY A 149 -15.41 13.15 -12.25
C GLY A 149 -15.31 13.02 -10.72
N TYR A 150 -15.27 14.15 -10.00
CA TYR A 150 -15.31 14.12 -8.54
C TYR A 150 -16.64 13.56 -7.99
N GLU A 151 -17.77 13.89 -8.62
CA GLU A 151 -19.07 13.29 -8.28
C GLU A 151 -19.07 11.77 -8.46
N LEU A 152 -18.47 11.23 -9.52
CA LEU A 152 -18.36 9.78 -9.72
C LEU A 152 -17.61 9.13 -8.57
N ILE A 153 -16.47 9.72 -8.16
CA ILE A 153 -15.64 9.21 -7.07
C ILE A 153 -16.40 9.28 -5.73
N ALA A 154 -17.09 10.40 -5.46
CA ALA A 154 -17.91 10.58 -4.26
C ALA A 154 -19.08 9.58 -4.18
N ASN A 155 -19.57 9.09 -5.32
CA ASN A 155 -20.65 8.10 -5.41
C ASN A 155 -20.17 6.67 -5.67
N SER A 156 -18.86 6.41 -5.54
CA SER A 156 -18.30 5.07 -5.74
C SER A 156 -18.98 4.03 -4.83
N PRO A 157 -19.35 2.85 -5.37
CA PRO A 157 -19.85 1.74 -4.56
C PRO A 157 -18.74 0.97 -3.83
N TYR A 158 -17.46 1.20 -4.19
CA TYR A 158 -16.33 0.44 -3.67
C TYR A 158 -15.45 1.23 -2.70
N LEU A 159 -15.31 2.54 -2.89
CA LEU A 159 -14.50 3.38 -2.02
C LEU A 159 -15.15 3.55 -0.64
N CYS A 160 -14.30 3.65 0.39
CA CYS A 160 -14.76 3.86 1.76
C CYS A 160 -15.40 5.25 1.94
N ASP A 161 -16.21 5.39 2.99
CA ASP A 161 -16.94 6.64 3.26
C ASP A 161 -16.02 7.84 3.51
N ALA A 162 -14.80 7.62 4.03
CA ALA A 162 -13.84 8.69 4.26
C ALA A 162 -13.41 9.34 2.93
N ILE A 163 -12.98 8.52 1.96
CA ILE A 163 -12.60 8.97 0.61
C ILE A 163 -13.79 9.64 -0.07
N LYS A 164 -14.98 9.04 -0.05
CA LYS A 164 -16.16 9.61 -0.71
C LYS A 164 -16.53 10.99 -0.17
N LYS A 165 -16.39 11.21 1.14
CA LYS A 165 -16.66 12.52 1.78
C LYS A 165 -15.66 13.59 1.36
N GLN A 166 -14.41 13.22 1.08
CA GLN A 166 -13.37 14.16 0.63
C GLN A 166 -13.71 14.80 -0.73
N TYR A 167 -14.42 14.08 -1.60
CA TYR A 167 -14.71 14.52 -2.98
C TYR A 167 -16.17 14.93 -3.19
N LYS A 168 -16.97 14.97 -2.13
CA LYS A 168 -18.34 15.46 -2.20
C LYS A 168 -18.34 16.99 -2.21
N SER A 169 -18.96 17.60 -3.22
CA SER A 169 -19.20 19.04 -3.31
C SER A 169 -20.19 19.55 -2.26
#